data_AF-A0A371PVG7-F1
#
_entry.id   AF-A0A371PVG7-F1
#
_cell.length_a   1.000
_cell.length_b   1.000
_cell.length_c   1.000
_cell.angle_alpha   90.00
_cell.angle_beta   90.00
_cell.angle_gamma   90.00
#
_symmetry.space_group_name_H-M   'P 1'
#
loop_
_entity.id
_entity.type
_entity.pdbx_description
1 polymer ?
#
loop_
_entity_poly.entity_id
_entity_poly.type
_entity_poly.pdbx_seq_one_letter_code
_entity_poly.pdbx_strand_id
1 'polypeptide(L)'
;MSTIVIIVAVVVILAVAALVLRTTIRRRQLRERFGPEYERAVEAKHSRGAADRDLRAREERHETLEIRPLPSTVRDRYARDWTSVQEHFVDRPDQAVGEADRLVTTLMSERGYPTEDYEQQKRDLSVEHAQTLQHYRIAHEINARAGGRDTSTEELRSAMVHYRALFEELLHDGGTASSDKER
;
A
#
# COMPACT_ATOMS: atom_id res chain seq x y z
N MET A 1 32.69 9.65 -46.49
CA MET A 1 31.69 10.53 -45.86
C MET A 1 30.36 9.80 -45.66
N SER A 2 29.79 9.15 -46.69
CA SER A 2 28.51 8.41 -46.59
C SER A 2 28.52 7.25 -45.58
N THR A 3 29.62 6.51 -45.45
CA THR A 3 29.76 5.42 -44.46
C THR A 3 29.70 5.91 -43.02
N ILE A 4 30.34 7.04 -42.72
CA ILE A 4 30.31 7.67 -41.39
C ILE A 4 28.90 8.13 -41.05
N VAL A 5 28.19 8.73 -42.00
CA VAL A 5 26.79 9.17 -41.83
C VAL A 5 25.87 7.97 -41.54
N ILE A 6 26.04 6.85 -42.24
CA ILE A 6 25.26 5.63 -42.01
C ILE A 6 25.54 5.06 -40.61
N ILE A 7 26.81 4.98 -40.21
CA ILE A 7 27.20 4.47 -38.88
C ILE A 7 26.59 5.35 -37.77
N VAL A 8 26.72 6.67 -37.88
CA VAL A 8 26.15 7.61 -36.90
C VAL A 8 24.63 7.47 -36.83
N ALA A 9 23.94 7.38 -37.97
CA ALA A 9 22.49 7.19 -38.01
C ALA A 9 22.07 5.87 -37.31
N VAL A 10 22.79 4.77 -37.56
CA VAL A 10 22.52 3.48 -36.89
C VAL A 10 22.73 3.58 -35.39
N VAL A 11 23.82 4.22 -34.93
CA VAL A 11 24.09 4.40 -33.49
C VAL A 11 22.98 5.22 -32.82
N VAL A 12 22.52 6.30 -33.46
CA VAL A 12 21.41 7.12 -32.93
C VAL A 12 20.12 6.31 -32.83
N ILE A 13 19.77 5.54 -33.86
CA ILE A 13 18.58 4.68 -33.86
C ILE A 13 18.65 3.64 -32.73
N LEU A 14 19.81 2.98 -32.56
CA LEU A 14 20.01 2.01 -31.49
C LEU A 14 19.90 2.66 -30.10
N ALA A 15 20.46 3.87 -29.92
CA ALA A 15 20.35 4.61 -28.66
C ALA A 15 18.89 4.98 -28.33
N VAL A 16 18.13 5.45 -29.32
CA VAL A 16 16.70 5.77 -29.15
C VAL A 16 15.90 4.51 -28.85
N ALA A 17 16.13 3.42 -29.59
CA ALA A 17 15.46 2.14 -29.37
C ALA A 17 15.72 1.61 -27.94
N ALA A 18 16.97 1.68 -27.48
CA ALA A 18 17.34 1.29 -26.12
C ALA A 18 16.64 2.15 -25.05
N LEU A 19 16.55 3.46 -25.26
CA LEU A 19 15.84 4.37 -24.34
C LEU A 19 14.34 4.06 -24.27
N VAL A 20 13.70 3.82 -25.41
CA VAL A 20 12.28 3.45 -25.49
C VAL A 20 12.04 2.10 -24.82
N LEU A 21 12.88 1.10 -25.07
CA LEU A 21 12.74 -0.21 -24.45
C LEU A 21 12.93 -0.14 -22.92
N ARG A 22 13.93 0.63 -22.46
CA ARG A 22 14.17 0.82 -21.02
C ARG A 22 13.00 1.51 -20.31
N THR A 23 12.44 2.55 -20.92
CA THR A 23 11.30 3.29 -20.32
C THR A 23 10.02 2.45 -20.31
N THR A 24 9.79 1.64 -21.34
CA THR A 24 8.62 0.75 -21.40
C THR A 24 8.70 -0.40 -20.41
N ILE A 25 9.86 -1.06 -20.26
CA ILE A 25 10.07 -2.13 -19.27
C ILE A 25 9.86 -1.60 -17.85
N ARG A 26 10.49 -0.47 -17.49
CA ARG A 26 10.34 0.14 -16.16
C ARG A 26 8.89 0.50 -15.83
N ARG A 27 8.12 0.94 -16.82
CA ARG A 27 6.69 1.22 -16.63
C ARG A 27 5.88 -0.02 -16.39
N ARG A 28 6.19 -1.13 -17.06
CA ARG A 28 5.53 -2.42 -16.83
C ARG A 28 5.78 -2.89 -15.39
N GLN A 29 7.02 -2.82 -14.92
CA GLN A 29 7.38 -3.16 -13.55
C GLN A 29 6.59 -2.32 -12.51
N LEU A 30 6.48 -1.00 -12.74
CA LEU A 30 5.67 -0.14 -11.88
C LEU A 30 4.20 -0.55 -11.87
N ARG A 31 3.62 -0.85 -13.02
CA ARG A 31 2.22 -1.32 -13.13
C ARG A 31 2.00 -2.67 -12.47
N GLU A 32 2.94 -3.60 -12.63
CA GLU A 32 2.88 -4.93 -12.03
C GLU A 32 2.95 -4.84 -10.50
N ARG A 33 3.86 -4.01 -9.96
CA ARG A 33 4.02 -3.82 -8.51
C ARG A 33 2.86 -3.03 -7.88
N PHE A 34 2.53 -1.87 -8.43
CA PHE A 34 1.50 -1.00 -7.84
C PHE A 34 0.07 -1.38 -8.22
N GLY A 35 -0.12 -2.16 -9.29
CA GLY A 35 -1.44 -2.53 -9.77
C GLY A 35 -2.36 -1.30 -9.87
N PRO A 36 -3.56 -1.31 -9.23
CA PRO A 36 -4.49 -0.18 -9.23
C PRO A 36 -3.93 1.17 -8.74
N GLU A 37 -2.87 1.15 -7.92
CA GLU A 37 -2.21 2.38 -7.46
C GLU A 37 -1.48 3.11 -8.60
N TYR A 38 -1.10 2.40 -9.67
CA TYR A 38 -0.52 3.01 -10.86
C TYR A 38 -1.53 3.93 -11.55
N GLU A 39 -2.73 3.42 -11.82
CA GLU A 39 -3.81 4.20 -12.46
C GLU A 39 -4.19 5.40 -11.59
N ARG A 40 -4.33 5.22 -10.27
CA ARG A 40 -4.61 6.34 -9.35
C ARG A 40 -3.51 7.40 -9.37
N ALA A 41 -2.23 7.01 -9.41
CA ALA A 41 -1.13 7.96 -9.47
C ALA A 41 -1.10 8.74 -10.79
N VAL A 42 -1.43 8.09 -11.91
CA VAL A 42 -1.56 8.75 -13.22
C VAL A 42 -2.70 9.76 -13.22
N GLU A 43 -3.84 9.41 -12.65
CA GLU A 43 -4.99 10.30 -12.52
C GLU A 43 -4.66 11.51 -11.64
N ALA A 44 -4.10 11.29 -10.45
CA ALA A 44 -3.76 12.36 -9.51
C ALA A 44 -2.67 13.32 -10.01
N LYS A 45 -1.73 12.85 -10.84
CA LYS A 45 -0.64 13.70 -11.38
C LYS A 45 -0.94 14.27 -12.76
N HIS A 46 -2.04 13.86 -13.40
CA HIS A 46 -2.41 14.20 -14.79
C HIS A 46 -1.28 13.95 -15.81
N SER A 47 -0.29 13.12 -15.49
CA SER A 47 0.88 12.86 -16.32
C SER A 47 1.53 11.53 -15.94
N ARG A 48 1.67 10.64 -16.94
CA ARG A 48 2.33 9.34 -16.75
C ARG A 48 3.77 9.49 -16.28
N GLY A 49 4.51 10.46 -16.83
CA GLY A 49 5.90 10.68 -16.43
C GLY A 49 6.05 11.19 -14.99
N ALA A 50 5.09 11.99 -14.51
CA ALA A 50 5.09 12.45 -13.13
C ALA A 50 4.67 11.33 -12.15
N ALA A 51 3.68 10.50 -12.54
CA ALA A 51 3.28 9.32 -11.79
C ALA A 51 4.44 8.31 -11.66
N ASP A 52 5.11 7.98 -12.77
CA ASP A 52 6.25 7.06 -12.75
C ASP A 52 7.37 7.54 -11.80
N ARG A 53 7.60 8.85 -11.70
CA ARG A 53 8.59 9.43 -10.78
C ARG A 53 8.14 9.36 -9.32
N ASP A 54 6.87 9.69 -9.05
CA ASP A 54 6.33 9.62 -7.70
C ASP A 54 6.36 8.19 -7.15
N LEU A 55 5.92 7.22 -7.95
CA LEU A 55 5.90 5.81 -7.55
C LEU A 55 7.31 5.27 -7.26
N ARG A 56 8.31 5.64 -8.07
CA ARG A 56 9.72 5.30 -7.78
C ARG A 56 10.22 5.93 -6.48
N ALA A 57 9.88 7.19 -6.23
CA ALA A 57 10.25 7.83 -4.97
C ALA A 57 9.63 7.12 -3.75
N ARG A 58 8.44 6.53 -3.90
CA ARG A 58 7.83 5.69 -2.85
C ARG A 58 8.61 4.39 -2.65
N GLU A 59 9.00 3.72 -3.73
CA GLU A 59 9.84 2.51 -3.66
C GLU A 59 11.19 2.78 -3.00
N GLU A 60 11.90 3.83 -3.45
CA GLU A 60 13.18 4.24 -2.90
C GLU A 60 13.08 4.57 -1.41
N ARG A 61 12.01 5.25 -0.99
CA ARG A 61 11.75 5.50 0.44
C ARG A 61 11.45 4.22 1.19
N HIS A 62 10.61 3.35 0.63
CA HIS A 62 10.23 2.08 1.24
C HIS A 62 11.44 1.17 1.48
N GLU A 63 12.41 1.15 0.58
CA GLU A 63 13.68 0.41 0.74
C GLU A 63 14.51 0.90 1.94
N THR A 64 14.27 2.11 2.45
CA THR A 64 14.92 2.63 3.66
C THR A 64 14.17 2.29 4.95
N LEU A 65 12.95 1.76 4.85
CA LEU A 65 12.15 1.38 6.02
C LEU A 65 12.58 0.01 6.52
N GLU A 66 12.72 -0.13 7.84
CA GLU A 66 13.01 -1.42 8.46
C GLU A 66 11.72 -2.20 8.71
N ILE A 67 11.06 -2.63 7.64
CA ILE A 67 9.82 -3.40 7.74
C ILE A 67 10.13 -4.86 8.08
N ARG A 68 9.49 -5.39 9.13
CA ARG A 68 9.83 -6.72 9.68
C ARG A 68 8.61 -7.63 9.82
N PRO A 69 8.75 -8.95 9.52
CA PRO A 69 7.78 -9.96 9.91
C PRO A 69 7.46 -9.92 11.40
N LEU A 70 6.18 -10.04 11.74
CA LEU A 70 5.76 -10.09 13.14
C LEU A 70 6.05 -11.49 13.72
N PRO A 71 6.58 -11.60 14.95
CA PRO A 71 6.65 -12.86 15.66
C PRO A 71 5.25 -13.49 15.82
N SER A 72 5.16 -14.82 15.83
CA SER A 72 3.87 -15.52 15.96
C SER A 72 3.09 -15.10 17.20
N THR A 73 3.77 -14.94 18.33
CA THR A 73 3.16 -14.48 19.59
C THR A 73 2.55 -13.09 19.48
N VAL A 74 3.17 -12.20 18.71
CA VAL A 74 2.67 -10.85 18.43
C VAL A 74 1.44 -10.93 17.52
N ARG A 75 1.48 -11.78 16.49
CA ARG A 75 0.33 -12.01 15.61
C ARG A 75 -0.89 -12.51 16.39
N ASP A 76 -0.69 -13.49 17.27
CA ASP A 76 -1.77 -14.07 18.10
C ASP A 76 -2.37 -13.03 19.05
N ARG A 77 -1.56 -12.10 19.56
CA ARG A 77 -2.03 -10.99 20.38
C ARG A 77 -2.91 -10.05 19.57
N TYR A 78 -2.42 -9.57 18.43
CA TYR A 78 -3.19 -8.68 17.56
C TYR A 78 -4.48 -9.34 17.05
N ALA A 79 -4.46 -10.64 16.75
CA ALA A 79 -5.68 -11.38 16.38
C ALA A 79 -6.75 -11.36 17.49
N ARG A 80 -6.35 -11.52 18.76
CA ARG A 80 -7.26 -11.39 19.90
C ARG A 80 -7.74 -9.95 20.10
N ASP A 81 -6.85 -8.97 19.94
CA ASP A 81 -7.20 -7.55 20.04
C ASP A 81 -8.25 -7.19 18.99
N TRP A 82 -8.10 -7.70 17.75
CA TRP A 82 -9.10 -7.55 16.70
C TRP A 82 -10.45 -8.15 17.08
N THR A 83 -10.48 -9.37 17.65
CA THR A 83 -11.72 -9.99 18.14
C THR A 83 -12.40 -9.12 19.19
N SER A 84 -11.65 -8.55 20.14
CA SER A 84 -12.20 -7.65 21.16
C SER A 84 -12.83 -6.39 20.54
N VAL A 85 -12.19 -5.79 19.54
CA VAL A 85 -12.78 -4.64 18.81
C VAL A 85 -14.08 -5.03 18.11
N GLN A 86 -14.15 -6.23 17.51
CA GLN A 86 -15.39 -6.72 16.89
C GLN A 86 -16.52 -6.93 17.91
N GLU A 87 -16.22 -7.41 19.11
CA GLU A 87 -17.19 -7.56 20.19
C GLU A 87 -17.73 -6.20 20.64
N HIS A 88 -16.86 -5.20 20.81
CA HIS A 88 -17.26 -3.84 21.18
C HIS A 88 -18.17 -3.16 20.15
N PHE A 89 -18.08 -3.55 18.87
CA PHE A 89 -18.90 -2.98 17.80
C PHE A 89 -20.41 -3.18 18.04
N VAL A 90 -20.80 -4.27 18.71
CA VAL A 90 -22.22 -4.58 18.98
C VAL A 90 -22.86 -3.50 19.83
N ASP A 91 -22.16 -3.03 20.86
CA ASP A 91 -22.69 -2.06 21.82
C ASP A 91 -22.29 -0.61 21.47
N ARG A 92 -21.11 -0.42 20.86
CA ARG A 92 -20.47 0.89 20.65
C ARG A 92 -19.85 0.98 19.24
N PRO A 93 -20.66 0.98 18.16
CA PRO A 93 -20.15 0.85 16.79
C PRO A 93 -19.20 1.99 16.39
N ASP A 94 -19.51 3.25 16.73
CA ASP A 94 -18.62 4.39 16.42
C ASP A 94 -17.25 4.26 17.11
N GLN A 95 -17.25 3.86 18.38
CA GLN A 95 -16.01 3.71 19.15
C GLN A 95 -15.19 2.52 18.65
N ALA A 96 -15.84 1.41 18.28
CA ALA A 96 -15.18 0.24 17.74
C ALA A 96 -14.49 0.52 16.40
N VAL A 97 -15.08 1.33 15.51
CA VAL A 97 -14.42 1.73 14.25
C VAL A 97 -13.16 2.55 14.53
N GLY A 98 -13.19 3.46 15.51
CA GLY A 98 -12.00 4.19 15.95
C GLY A 98 -10.97 3.33 16.71
N GLU A 99 -11.41 2.27 17.38
CA GLU A 99 -10.51 1.24 17.95
C GLU A 99 -9.85 0.43 16.82
N ALA A 100 -10.56 0.08 15.75
CA ALA A 100 -10.03 -0.63 14.59
C ALA A 100 -8.96 0.19 13.85
N ASP A 101 -9.22 1.48 13.60
CA ASP A 101 -8.23 2.39 12.99
C ASP A 101 -6.94 2.43 13.81
N ARG A 102 -7.05 2.65 15.13
CA ARG A 102 -5.90 2.66 16.04
C ARG A 102 -5.16 1.32 16.06
N LEU A 103 -5.88 0.20 16.04
CA LEU A 103 -5.27 -1.12 16.03
C LEU A 103 -4.47 -1.35 14.75
N VAL A 104 -5.02 -0.96 13.59
CA VAL A 104 -4.35 -1.01 12.29
C VAL A 104 -3.10 -0.11 12.28
N THR A 105 -3.21 1.14 12.76
CA THR A 105 -2.07 2.05 12.85
C THR A 105 -0.98 1.54 13.80
N THR A 106 -1.36 0.94 14.93
CA THR A 106 -0.39 0.35 15.87
C THR A 106 0.32 -0.85 15.22
N LEU A 107 -0.42 -1.69 14.50
CA LEU A 107 0.14 -2.81 13.76
C LEU A 107 1.12 -2.36 12.67
N MET A 108 0.80 -1.28 11.94
CA MET A 108 1.72 -0.67 10.98
C MET A 108 3.02 -0.22 11.65
N SER A 109 2.92 0.44 12.80
CA SER A 109 4.11 0.88 13.56
C SER A 109 4.95 -0.31 14.04
N GLU A 110 4.31 -1.37 14.55
CA GLU A 110 4.98 -2.61 14.98
C GLU A 110 5.73 -3.29 13.82
N ARG A 111 5.17 -3.18 12.61
CA ARG A 111 5.79 -3.65 11.37
C ARG A 111 6.97 -2.80 10.92
N GLY A 112 7.09 -1.55 11.39
CA GLY A 112 8.15 -0.61 11.01
C GLY A 112 7.71 0.50 10.05
N TYR A 113 6.41 0.64 9.77
CA TYR A 113 5.91 1.75 8.98
C TYR A 113 5.81 3.04 9.82
N PRO A 114 6.16 4.21 9.26
CA PRO A 114 5.85 5.51 9.85
C PRO A 114 4.34 5.74 9.92
N THR A 115 3.85 6.30 11.02
CA THR A 115 2.41 6.41 11.31
C THR A 115 1.95 7.81 11.69
N GLU A 116 2.80 8.82 11.54
CA GLU A 116 2.51 10.18 11.96
C GLU A 116 1.57 10.93 11.00
N ASP A 117 1.57 10.56 9.71
CA ASP A 117 0.80 11.22 8.67
C ASP A 117 0.08 10.22 7.76
N TYR A 118 -1.23 10.38 7.62
CA TYR A 118 -2.09 9.47 6.84
C TYR A 118 -1.74 9.47 5.34
N GLU A 119 -1.40 10.63 4.77
CA GLU A 119 -1.00 10.69 3.37
C GLU A 119 0.30 9.92 3.15
N GLN A 120 1.26 10.06 4.07
CA GLN A 120 2.50 9.32 4.02
C GLN A 120 2.30 7.81 4.23
N GLN A 121 1.47 7.39 5.19
CA GLN A 121 1.11 5.98 5.38
C GLN A 121 0.58 5.37 4.07
N LYS A 122 -0.33 6.04 3.37
CA LYS A 122 -0.84 5.55 2.08
C LYS A 122 0.26 5.39 1.05
N ARG A 123 1.23 6.30 1.01
CA ARG A 123 2.35 6.23 0.07
C ARG A 123 3.26 5.04 0.38
N ASP A 124 3.52 4.77 1.65
CA ASP A 124 4.39 3.67 2.06
C ASP A 124 3.72 2.31 1.85
N LEU A 125 2.47 2.19 2.28
CA LEU A 125 1.65 0.98 2.07
C LEU A 125 1.43 0.69 0.59
N SER A 126 1.43 1.69 -0.30
CA SER A 126 1.18 1.46 -1.73
C SER A 126 2.24 0.58 -2.41
N VAL A 127 3.41 0.38 -1.79
CA VAL A 127 4.49 -0.42 -2.38
C VAL A 127 4.26 -1.93 -2.22
N GLU A 128 3.85 -2.38 -1.03
CA GLU A 128 3.63 -3.81 -0.73
C GLU A 128 2.15 -4.17 -0.58
N HIS A 129 1.31 -3.21 -0.18
CA HIS A 129 -0.11 -3.41 0.16
C HIS A 129 -1.06 -2.69 -0.80
N ALA A 130 -0.67 -2.56 -2.08
CA ALA A 130 -1.43 -1.80 -3.08
C ALA A 130 -2.89 -2.27 -3.24
N GLN A 131 -3.14 -3.57 -3.06
CA GLN A 131 -4.47 -4.17 -3.24
C GLN A 131 -5.42 -3.83 -2.08
N THR A 132 -4.96 -3.88 -0.83
CA THR A 132 -5.78 -3.53 0.35
C THR A 132 -5.78 -2.06 0.68
N LEU A 133 -4.90 -1.25 0.06
CA LEU A 133 -4.85 0.18 0.32
C LEU A 133 -6.18 0.91 0.01
N GLN A 134 -6.96 0.43 -0.95
CA GLN A 134 -8.30 0.97 -1.18
C GLN A 134 -9.25 0.70 -0.01
N HIS A 135 -9.14 -0.46 0.65
CA HIS A 135 -9.91 -0.74 1.86
C HIS A 135 -9.52 0.23 2.97
N TYR A 136 -8.22 0.47 3.16
CA TYR A 136 -7.75 1.44 4.14
C TYR A 136 -8.33 2.85 3.90
N ARG A 137 -8.36 3.30 2.64
CA ARG A 137 -8.95 4.59 2.26
C ARG A 137 -10.43 4.69 2.64
N ILE A 138 -11.22 3.69 2.30
CA ILE A 138 -12.67 3.69 2.56
C ILE A 138 -12.93 3.68 4.07
N ALA A 139 -12.24 2.80 4.81
CA ALA A 139 -12.41 2.70 6.25
C ALA A 139 -12.05 4.01 6.96
N HIS A 140 -10.93 4.63 6.58
CA HIS A 140 -10.47 5.88 7.17
C HIS A 140 -11.40 7.07 6.83
N GLU A 141 -11.95 7.13 5.61
CA GLU A 141 -12.95 8.13 5.24
C GLU A 141 -14.24 8.00 6.05
N ILE A 142 -14.71 6.77 6.29
CA ILE A 142 -15.88 6.53 7.14
C ILE A 142 -15.56 6.91 8.60
N ASN A 143 -14.41 6.48 9.13
CA ASN A 143 -13.99 6.78 10.50
C ASN A 143 -13.82 8.29 10.75
N ALA A 144 -13.27 9.03 9.78
CA ALA A 144 -13.12 10.49 9.89
C ALA A 144 -14.48 11.22 9.98
N ARG A 145 -15.56 10.59 9.49
CA ARG A 145 -16.94 11.08 9.63
C ARG A 145 -17.65 10.51 10.87
N ALA A 146 -17.18 9.39 11.40
CA ALA A 146 -17.75 8.73 12.57
C ALA A 146 -17.66 9.66 13.80
N GLY A 147 -18.80 9.86 14.47
CA GLY A 147 -18.97 10.92 15.49
C GLY A 147 -19.72 12.16 14.99
N GLY A 148 -19.91 12.31 13.67
CA GLY A 148 -20.95 13.17 13.09
C GLY A 148 -22.32 12.48 13.10
N ARG A 149 -23.43 13.24 13.09
CA ARG A 149 -24.80 12.67 13.14
C ARG A 149 -25.22 11.87 11.89
N ASP A 150 -24.37 11.80 10.86
CA ASP A 150 -24.74 11.37 9.52
C ASP A 150 -24.14 10.00 9.11
N THR A 151 -23.39 9.33 9.98
CA THR A 151 -22.85 7.99 9.66
C THR A 151 -23.79 6.90 10.14
N SER A 152 -24.29 6.09 9.21
CA SER A 152 -25.15 4.96 9.52
C SER A 152 -24.38 3.79 10.12
N THR A 153 -25.04 2.96 10.94
CA THR A 153 -24.42 1.73 11.47
C THR A 153 -23.98 0.76 10.37
N GLU A 154 -24.63 0.80 9.19
CA GLU A 154 -24.20 0.01 8.03
C GLU A 154 -22.86 0.50 7.46
N GLU A 155 -22.67 1.81 7.34
CA GLU A 155 -21.37 2.38 6.96
C GLU A 155 -20.28 2.00 7.98
N LEU A 156 -20.58 2.06 9.28
CA LEU A 156 -19.64 1.64 10.32
C LEU A 156 -19.30 0.16 10.20
N ARG A 157 -20.28 -0.71 9.90
CA ARG A 157 -20.03 -2.13 9.64
C ARG A 157 -19.15 -2.33 8.41
N SER A 158 -19.39 -1.56 7.34
CA SER A 158 -18.55 -1.56 6.14
C SER A 158 -17.12 -1.14 6.46
N ALA A 159 -16.93 -0.10 7.27
CA ALA A 159 -15.60 0.33 7.72
C ALA A 159 -14.85 -0.79 8.47
N MET A 160 -15.54 -1.54 9.34
CA MET A 160 -14.94 -2.70 10.03
C MET A 160 -14.43 -3.76 9.05
N VAL A 161 -15.20 -4.08 8.01
CA VAL A 161 -14.79 -5.02 6.96
C VAL A 161 -13.57 -4.50 6.20
N HIS A 162 -13.56 -3.21 5.88
CA HIS A 162 -12.44 -2.59 5.16
C HIS A 162 -11.16 -2.52 6.02
N TYR A 163 -11.24 -2.15 7.30
CA TYR A 163 -10.08 -2.24 8.20
C TYR A 163 -9.58 -3.67 8.33
N ARG A 164 -10.49 -4.66 8.43
CA ARG A 164 -10.13 -6.07 8.54
C ARG A 164 -9.27 -6.54 7.37
N ALA A 165 -9.61 -6.14 6.15
CA ALA A 165 -8.88 -6.57 4.96
C ALA A 165 -7.39 -6.16 5.03
N LEU A 166 -7.13 -4.89 5.38
CA LEU A 166 -5.75 -4.43 5.55
C LEU A 166 -5.08 -5.02 6.80
N PHE A 167 -5.83 -5.14 7.90
CA PHE A 167 -5.33 -5.72 9.15
C PHE A 167 -4.83 -7.16 8.93
N GLU A 168 -5.62 -8.01 8.28
CA GLU A 168 -5.25 -9.39 7.99
C GLU A 168 -4.03 -9.47 7.07
N GLU A 169 -3.92 -8.59 6.07
CA GLU A 169 -2.72 -8.54 5.23
C GLU A 169 -1.48 -8.17 6.04
N LEU A 170 -1.51 -7.06 6.79
CA LEU A 170 -0.39 -6.62 7.65
C LEU A 170 0.01 -7.66 8.69
N LEU A 171 -0.96 -8.45 9.19
CA LEU A 171 -0.73 -9.47 10.19
C LEU A 171 0.04 -10.67 9.62
N HIS A 172 -0.22 -11.06 8.37
CA HIS A 172 0.33 -12.28 7.75
C HIS A 172 1.48 -12.02 6.79
N ASP A 173 1.67 -10.77 6.39
CA ASP A 173 2.69 -10.41 5.43
C ASP A 173 4.11 -10.62 5.99
N GLY A 174 4.98 -11.26 5.21
CA GLY A 174 6.29 -11.76 5.64
C GLY A 174 6.31 -13.15 6.31
N GLY A 175 5.16 -13.83 6.44
CA GLY A 175 5.06 -15.18 7.02
C GLY A 175 5.32 -16.35 6.05
N THR A 176 5.35 -16.13 4.74
CA THR A 176 5.46 -17.19 3.72
C THR A 176 6.90 -17.54 3.33
N ALA A 177 7.90 -16.74 3.73
CA ALA A 177 9.30 -16.99 3.37
C ALA A 177 10.07 -17.91 4.34
N SER A 178 9.50 -18.25 5.51
CA SER A 178 10.22 -19.02 6.55
C SER A 178 9.78 -20.48 6.70
N SER A 179 8.73 -20.92 6.01
CA SER A 179 8.21 -22.30 6.11
C SER A 179 8.82 -23.29 5.10
N ASP A 180 9.74 -22.85 4.24
CA ASP A 180 10.32 -23.66 3.15
C ASP A 180 11.80 -24.04 3.38
N LYS A 181 12.29 -23.94 4.62
CA LYS A 181 13.67 -24.31 4.99
C LYS A 181 13.81 -25.50 5.95
N GLU A 182 12.71 -26.18 6.27
CA GLU A 182 12.70 -27.32 7.20
C GLU A 182 11.77 -28.47 6.74
N ARG A 183 11.83 -28.82 5.45
CA ARG A 183 11.32 -30.11 4.96
C ARG A 183 12.31 -30.80 4.03
#